data_AF-M5WI68-F1
#
_entry.id   AF-M5WI68-F1
#
_cell.length_a   1.000
_cell.length_b   1.000
_cell.length_c   1.000
_cell.angle_alpha   90.00
_cell.angle_beta   90.00
_cell.angle_gamma   90.00
#
_symmetry.space_group_name_H-M   'P 1'
#
loop_
_entity.id
_entity.type
_entity.pdbx_description
1 polymer ?
#
loop_
_entity_poly.entity_id
_entity_poly.type
_entity_poly.pdbx_seq_one_letter_code
_entity_poly.pdbx_strand_id
1 'polypeptide(L)'
;MEIPEKLLKFKFHFLFALILCLTLYAITLIAPRFLTILAYFWPLFLSTALFLFAVVVFGKTTLPVTEASGEGLLDYVAGQPEHVVESYKSAEQSQS
;
A
#
# COMPACT_ATOMS: atom_id res chain seq x y z
N MET A 1 -41.66 -20.88 18.23
CA MET A 1 -41.40 -20.53 16.82
C MET A 1 -39.90 -20.35 16.67
N GLU A 2 -39.24 -21.33 16.06
CA GLU A 2 -37.80 -21.28 15.78
C GLU A 2 -37.59 -20.37 14.56
N ILE A 3 -37.14 -19.15 14.80
CA ILE A 3 -36.90 -18.17 13.74
C ILE A 3 -35.64 -18.64 13.00
N PRO A 4 -35.75 -19.04 11.72
CA PRO A 4 -34.63 -19.65 11.02
C PRO A 4 -33.49 -18.62 10.87
N GLU A 5 -32.30 -18.99 11.35
CA GLU A 5 -31.12 -18.12 11.44
C GLU A 5 -30.69 -17.50 10.10
N LYS A 6 -31.10 -18.13 8.99
CA LYS A 6 -30.93 -17.64 7.62
C LYS A 6 -31.63 -16.29 7.38
N LEU A 7 -32.76 -16.03 8.05
CA LEU A 7 -33.47 -14.76 7.96
C LEU A 7 -32.73 -13.62 8.69
N LEU A 8 -31.98 -13.92 9.76
CA LEU A 8 -31.22 -12.89 10.48
C LEU A 8 -30.07 -12.34 9.62
N LYS A 9 -29.35 -13.19 8.89
CA LYS A 9 -28.32 -12.76 7.93
C LYS A 9 -28.89 -11.87 6.81
N PHE A 10 -30.08 -12.19 6.34
CA PHE A 10 -30.76 -11.40 5.30
C PHE A 10 -31.28 -10.07 5.85
N LYS A 11 -31.80 -10.07 7.09
CA LYS A 11 -32.20 -8.85 7.81
C LYS A 11 -31.03 -7.90 7.99
N PHE A 12 -29.83 -8.39 8.31
CA PHE A 12 -28.65 -7.51 8.42
C PHE A 12 -28.25 -6.90 7.08
N HIS A 13 -28.23 -7.67 5.99
CA HIS A 13 -27.96 -7.12 4.65
C HIS A 13 -29.01 -6.09 4.24
N PHE A 14 -30.28 -6.39 4.48
CA PHE A 14 -31.38 -5.49 4.17
C PHE A 14 -31.34 -4.23 5.03
N LEU A 15 -31.09 -4.36 6.33
CA LEU A 15 -30.99 -3.24 7.26
C LEU A 15 -29.78 -2.38 6.93
N PHE A 16 -28.63 -2.98 6.60
CA PHE A 16 -27.44 -2.26 6.15
C PHE A 16 -27.70 -1.51 4.85
N ALA A 17 -28.28 -2.18 3.84
CA ALA A 17 -28.64 -1.55 2.57
C ALA A 17 -29.64 -0.39 2.77
N LEU A 18 -30.61 -0.57 3.66
CA LEU A 18 -31.61 0.44 3.99
C LEU A 18 -30.98 1.64 4.72
N ILE A 19 -30.12 1.39 5.71
CA ILE A 19 -29.37 2.45 6.41
C ILE A 19 -28.48 3.19 5.40
N LEU A 20 -27.73 2.47 4.57
CA LEU A 20 -26.84 3.06 3.57
C LEU A 20 -27.63 3.91 2.56
N CYS A 21 -28.77 3.41 2.07
CA CYS A 21 -29.65 4.15 1.18
C CYS A 21 -30.20 5.42 1.86
N LEU A 22 -30.64 5.31 3.12
CA LEU A 22 -31.15 6.43 3.90
C LEU A 22 -30.06 7.47 4.18
N THR A 23 -28.84 7.03 4.47
CA THR A 23 -27.66 7.89 4.64
C THR A 23 -27.33 8.62 3.33
N LEU A 24 -27.30 7.91 2.19
CA LEU A 24 -27.06 8.53 0.88
C LEU A 24 -28.16 9.56 0.54
N TYR A 25 -29.42 9.21 0.79
CA TYR A 25 -30.56 10.11 0.57
C TYR A 25 -30.45 11.36 1.45
N ALA A 26 -30.15 11.19 2.74
CA ALA A 26 -29.94 12.28 3.67
C ALA A 26 -28.77 13.19 3.23
N ILE A 27 -27.62 12.61 2.84
CA ILE A 27 -26.47 13.37 2.34
C ILE A 27 -26.85 14.18 1.09
N THR A 28 -27.60 13.57 0.18
CA THR A 28 -28.00 14.21 -1.08
C THR A 28 -28.98 15.36 -0.85
N LEU A 29 -29.91 15.23 0.09
CA LEU A 29 -30.90 16.26 0.40
C LEU A 29 -30.38 17.38 1.32
N ILE A 30 -29.68 17.03 2.41
CA ILE A 30 -29.21 18.00 3.40
C ILE A 30 -27.95 18.72 2.90
N ALA A 31 -27.09 18.05 2.15
CA ALA A 31 -25.79 18.58 1.76
C ALA A 31 -25.46 18.31 0.28
N PRO A 32 -26.22 18.89 -0.67
CA PRO A 32 -25.92 18.77 -2.10
C PRO A 32 -24.50 19.28 -2.42
N ARG A 33 -24.02 20.27 -1.66
CA ARG A 33 -22.63 20.77 -1.79
C ARG A 33 -21.58 19.78 -1.31
N PHE A 34 -21.90 18.90 -0.37
CA PHE A 34 -20.95 17.90 0.12
C PHE A 34 -20.60 16.90 -0.99
N LEU A 35 -21.58 16.50 -1.80
CA LEU A 35 -21.33 15.67 -2.99
C LEU A 35 -20.45 16.39 -4.02
N THR A 36 -20.65 17.70 -4.24
CA THR A 36 -19.75 18.45 -5.14
C THR A 36 -18.32 18.49 -4.61
N ILE A 37 -18.14 18.69 -3.31
CA ILE A 37 -16.82 18.70 -2.66
C ILE A 37 -16.17 17.32 -2.76
N LEU A 38 -16.93 16.25 -2.48
CA LEU A 38 -16.47 14.88 -2.60
C LEU A 38 -16.09 14.53 -4.04
N ALA A 39 -16.80 15.08 -5.04
CA ALA A 39 -16.44 14.97 -6.46
C ALA A 39 -15.15 15.73 -6.80
N TYR A 40 -14.89 16.90 -6.20
CA TYR A 40 -13.60 17.60 -6.34
C TYR A 40 -12.44 16.84 -5.71
N PHE A 41 -12.68 16.14 -4.61
CA PHE A 41 -11.69 15.28 -3.95
C PHE A 41 -11.60 13.88 -4.56
N TRP A 42 -12.56 13.48 -5.40
CA TRP A 42 -12.57 12.19 -6.10
C TRP A 42 -11.25 11.89 -6.81
N PRO A 43 -10.65 12.80 -7.61
CA PRO A 43 -9.35 12.54 -8.24
C PRO A 43 -8.23 12.26 -7.23
N LEU A 44 -8.24 12.91 -6.06
CA LEU A 44 -7.24 12.68 -5.00
C LEU A 44 -7.43 11.31 -4.34
N PHE A 45 -8.67 10.96 -4.00
CA PHE A 45 -9.01 9.64 -3.46
C PHE A 45 -8.70 8.53 -4.47
N LEU A 46 -9.07 8.73 -5.73
CA LEU A 46 -8.82 7.77 -6.81
C LEU A 46 -7.32 7.56 -7.03
N SER A 47 -6.53 8.63 -7.03
CA SER A 47 -5.07 8.55 -7.18
C SER A 47 -4.43 7.84 -5.98
N THR A 48 -4.87 8.15 -4.76
CA THR A 48 -4.42 7.47 -3.55
C THR A 48 -4.79 5.99 -3.56
N ALA A 49 -6.02 5.65 -3.96
CA ALA A 49 -6.49 4.28 -4.05
C ALA A 49 -5.71 3.49 -5.12
N LEU A 50 -5.47 4.08 -6.29
CA LEU A 50 -4.65 3.48 -7.35
C LEU A 50 -3.20 3.29 -6.89
N PHE A 51 -2.64 4.28 -6.20
CA PHE A 51 -1.29 4.19 -5.65
C PHE A 51 -1.18 3.06 -4.62
N LEU A 52 -2.10 3.00 -3.65
CA LEU A 52 -2.14 1.93 -2.65
C LEU A 52 -2.39 0.57 -3.29
N PHE A 53 -3.29 0.50 -4.28
CA PHE A 53 -3.54 -0.71 -5.04
C PHE A 53 -2.27 -1.18 -5.75
N ALA A 54 -1.54 -0.27 -6.41
CA ALA A 54 -0.26 -0.59 -7.02
C ALA A 54 0.75 -1.07 -5.97
N VAL A 55 0.90 -0.38 -4.83
CA VAL A 55 1.78 -0.80 -3.73
C VAL A 55 1.43 -2.20 -3.22
N VAL A 56 0.14 -2.51 -3.04
CA VAL A 56 -0.33 -3.82 -2.59
C VAL A 56 -0.06 -4.87 -3.66
N VAL A 57 -0.30 -4.58 -4.94
CA VAL A 57 -0.01 -5.49 -6.04
C VAL A 57 1.49 -5.74 -6.10
N PHE A 58 2.33 -4.71 -6.13
CA PHE A 58 3.78 -4.83 -6.15
C PHE A 58 4.29 -5.62 -4.94
N GLY A 59 3.86 -5.30 -3.73
CA GLY A 59 4.25 -6.01 -2.51
C GLY A 59 3.78 -7.47 -2.47
N LYS A 60 2.68 -7.81 -3.14
CA LYS A 60 2.24 -9.21 -3.30
C LYS A 60 2.97 -9.94 -4.43
N THR A 61 3.39 -9.21 -5.47
CA THR A 61 4.08 -9.79 -6.65
C THR A 61 5.59 -9.86 -6.47
N THR A 62 6.17 -9.09 -5.54
CA THR A 62 7.53 -9.34 -5.09
C THR A 62 7.55 -10.73 -4.47
N LEU A 63 8.16 -11.68 -5.18
CA LEU A 63 8.59 -12.97 -4.66
C LEU A 63 9.24 -12.74 -3.29
N PRO A 64 9.12 -13.69 -2.34
CA PRO A 64 9.81 -13.59 -1.07
C PRO A 64 11.29 -13.46 -1.39
N VAL A 65 11.78 -12.22 -1.36
CA VAL A 65 13.19 -11.93 -1.38
C VAL A 65 13.65 -12.52 -0.07
N THR A 66 14.33 -13.67 -0.17
CA THR A 66 15.15 -14.22 0.91
C THR A 66 16.01 -13.08 1.41
N GLU A 67 15.59 -12.44 2.51
CA GLU A 67 16.29 -11.69 3.56
C GLU A 67 17.60 -10.94 3.21
N ALA A 68 17.92 -10.66 1.94
CA ALA A 68 19.25 -10.25 1.51
C ALA A 68 19.22 -8.92 0.71
N SER A 69 18.04 -8.39 0.40
CA SER A 69 17.93 -7.09 -0.30
C SER A 69 18.19 -5.90 0.62
N GLY A 70 18.12 -6.08 1.95
CA GLY A 70 18.52 -5.05 2.92
C GLY A 70 20.03 -5.05 3.18
N GLU A 71 20.66 -6.23 3.19
CA GLU A 71 22.09 -6.39 3.46
C GLU A 71 22.97 -5.80 2.36
N GLY A 72 22.59 -5.95 1.08
CA GLY A 72 23.35 -5.37 -0.03
C GLY A 72 23.40 -3.83 -0.04
N LEU A 73 22.39 -3.16 0.53
CA LEU A 73 22.35 -1.69 0.65
C LEU A 73 23.17 -1.21 1.85
N LEU A 74 23.18 -2.00 2.94
CA LEU A 74 24.03 -1.76 4.10
C LEU A 74 25.51 -1.97 3.76
N ASP A 75 25.86 -2.99 2.98
CA ASP A 75 27.25 -3.26 2.56
C ASP A 75 27.78 -2.22 1.56
N TYR A 76 26.90 -1.70 0.69
CA TYR A 76 27.21 -0.58 -0.21
C TYR A 76 27.49 0.74 0.53
N VAL A 77 26.76 1.02 1.62
CA VAL A 77 27.00 2.20 2.48
C VAL A 77 28.15 1.98 3.46
N ALA A 78 28.36 0.73 3.90
CA ALA A 78 29.44 0.37 4.80
C ALA A 78 30.82 0.48 4.17
N GLY A 79 30.90 0.58 2.83
CA GLY A 79 32.11 0.88 2.10
C GLY A 79 33.25 -0.05 2.48
N GLN A 80 33.26 -1.27 1.94
CA GLN A 80 34.42 -2.18 2.02
C GLN A 80 35.69 -1.43 1.57
N PRO A 81 36.63 -1.07 2.48
CA PRO A 81 37.86 -0.36 2.12
C PRO A 81 38.89 -1.30 1.47
N GLU A 82 38.63 -2.61 1.43
CA GLU A 82 39.68 -3.60 1.23
C GLU A 82 40.05 -3.84 -0.23
N HIS A 83 39.30 -3.28 -1.19
CA HIS A 83 39.59 -3.46 -2.62
C HIS A 83 40.26 -2.27 -3.30
N VAL A 84 40.74 -1.27 -2.53
CA VAL A 84 41.54 -0.15 -3.04
C VAL A 84 42.98 -0.19 -2.55
N VAL A 85 43.27 -0.87 -1.43
CA VAL A 85 44.62 -0.87 -0.83
C VAL A 85 45.59 -1.82 -1.55
N GLU A 86 45.13 -2.93 -2.15
CA GLU A 86 46.03 -3.83 -2.90
C GLU A 86 46.54 -3.26 -4.23
N SER A 87 45.83 -2.28 -4.81
CA SER A 87 46.25 -1.66 -6.09
C SER A 87 47.45 -0.72 -5.94
N TYR A 88 47.75 -0.23 -4.73
CA TYR A 88 48.90 0.64 -4.48
C TYR A 88 50.13 -0.11 -3.98
N LYS A 89 49.95 -1.30 -3.37
CA LYS A 89 51.09 -2.11 -2.88
C LYS A 89 51.81 -2.91 -3.97
N SER A 90 51.09 -3.32 -5.02
CA SER A 90 51.72 -4.07 -6.13
C SER A 90 52.60 -3.21 -7.04
N ALA A 91 52.44 -1.89 -7.04
CA ALA A 91 53.26 -0.99 -7.86
C ALA A 91 54.65 -0.70 -7.24
N GLU A 92 54.79 -0.78 -5.92
CA GLU A 92 56.04 -0.43 -5.22
C GLU A 92 57.00 -1.64 -5.06
N GLN A 93 56.48 -2.87 -5.11
CA GLN A 93 57.28 -4.09 -4.87
C GLN A 93 57.92 -4.70 -6.13
N SER A 94 57.70 -4.13 -7.33
CA SER A 94 58.36 -4.58 -8.58
C SER A 94 59.65 -3.82 -8.90
N GLN A 95 60.12 -2.92 -8.02
CA GLN A 95 61.27 -2.04 -8.30
C GLN A 95 62.44 -2.15 -7.32
N SER A 96 62.50 -3.21 -6.50
CA SER A 96 63.67 -3.53 -5.67
C SER A 96 64.23 -4.92 -5.92
#